data_AF-A0A9P1N1W3-F1
#
_entry.id   AF-A0A9P1N1W3-F1
#
_cell.length_a   1.000
_cell.length_b   1.000
_cell.length_c   1.000
_cell.angle_alpha   90.00
_cell.angle_beta   90.00
_cell.angle_gamma   90.00
#
_symmetry.space_group_name_H-M   'P 1'
#
loop_
_entity.id
_entity.type
_entity.pdbx_description
1 polymer ?
#
loop_
_entity_poly.entity_id
_entity_poly.type
_entity_poly.pdbx_seq_one_letter_code
_entity_poly.pdbx_strand_id
1 'polypeptide(L)'
;MLLLIFFLVLTTIPNSYQLQCYHGSKGIMNGEVVTSPLWIETCLPMEIYCEATRNPRDGTFLAGCASHNREQDVEKCPAQSNIWWTGSIYVECCSTSLCNTRLINLIEGPLGLF
;
A
#
# COMPACT_ATOMS: atom_id res chain seq x y z
N MET A 1 3.20 30.20 -34.60
CA MET A 1 2.54 28.88 -34.42
C MET A 1 3.44 27.83 -33.77
N LEU A 2 4.74 27.74 -34.08
CA LEU A 2 5.67 26.77 -33.47
C LEU A 2 5.74 26.83 -31.92
N LEU A 3 5.71 28.04 -31.32
CA LEU A 3 5.71 28.22 -29.86
C LEU A 3 4.48 27.59 -29.17
N LEU A 4 3.31 27.67 -29.79
CA LEU A 4 2.05 27.11 -29.26
C LEU A 4 2.08 25.57 -29.20
N ILE A 5 2.74 24.94 -30.16
CA ILE A 5 2.90 23.48 -30.22
C ILE A 5 3.83 23.00 -29.09
N PHE A 6 4.90 23.74 -28.79
CA PHE A 6 5.82 23.41 -27.69
C PHE A 6 5.14 23.43 -26.32
N PHE A 7 4.26 24.40 -26.06
CA PHE A 7 3.48 24.43 -24.81
C PHE A 7 2.47 23.27 -24.69
N LEU A 8 1.91 22.79 -25.80
CA LEU A 8 0.99 21.63 -25.81
C LEU A 8 1.69 20.30 -25.54
N VAL A 9 2.98 20.16 -25.86
CA VAL A 9 3.75 18.94 -25.56
C VAL A 9 4.16 18.89 -24.08
N LEU A 10 4.43 20.04 -23.45
CA LEU A 10 4.72 20.13 -22.01
C LEU A 10 3.50 19.90 -21.11
N THR A 11 2.27 20.13 -21.59
CA THR A 11 1.04 19.80 -20.83
C THR A 11 0.63 18.34 -20.95
N THR A 12 1.25 17.56 -21.84
CA THR A 12 1.05 16.11 -21.97
C THR A 12 2.11 15.29 -21.25
N ILE A 13 2.76 15.84 -20.21
CA ILE A 13 3.28 14.96 -19.15
C ILE A 13 2.01 14.38 -18.53
N PRO A 14 1.65 13.10 -18.78
CA PRO A 14 0.50 12.52 -18.11
C PRO A 14 0.76 12.75 -16.63
N ASN A 15 -0.20 13.35 -15.91
CA ASN A 15 -0.17 13.41 -14.46
C ASN A 15 0.33 12.04 -14.01
N SER A 16 1.60 11.98 -13.60
CA SER A 16 2.21 10.77 -13.11
C SER A 16 1.27 10.36 -12.00
N TYR A 17 0.57 9.25 -12.21
CA TYR A 17 -0.52 8.82 -11.33
C TYR A 17 0.10 8.73 -9.95
N GLN A 18 -0.12 9.75 -9.12
CA GLN A 18 0.48 9.82 -7.79
C GLN A 18 -0.36 8.88 -6.96
N LEU A 19 0.10 7.63 -6.89
CA LEU A 19 -0.52 6.60 -6.09
C LEU A 19 -0.51 7.06 -4.63
N GLN A 20 -1.66 6.99 -3.97
CA GLN A 20 -1.77 7.27 -2.54
C GLN A 20 -2.19 6.01 -1.83
N CYS A 21 -1.57 5.67 -0.70
CA CYS A 21 -1.87 4.46 0.04
C CYS A 21 -2.07 4.77 1.53
N TYR A 22 -2.79 3.90 2.23
CA TYR A 22 -2.74 3.92 3.69
C TYR A 22 -1.36 3.43 4.13
N HIS A 23 -0.72 4.19 5.01
CA HIS A 23 0.53 3.86 5.66
C HIS A 23 0.33 3.77 7.17
N GLY A 24 0.93 2.77 7.80
CA GLY A 24 0.92 2.62 9.25
C GLY A 24 1.50 1.27 9.66
N SER A 25 1.69 1.07 10.95
CA SER A 25 2.23 -0.19 11.45
C SER A 25 1.85 -0.45 12.90
N LYS A 26 1.80 -1.73 13.26
CA LYS A 26 1.75 -2.17 14.65
C LYS A 26 2.66 -3.38 14.77
N GLY A 27 3.65 -3.30 15.64
CA GLY A 27 4.67 -4.33 15.85
C GLY A 27 4.91 -4.58 17.33
N ILE A 28 5.68 -5.64 17.60
CA ILE A 28 6.24 -5.89 18.93
C ILE A 28 7.76 -5.78 18.80
N MET A 29 8.36 -4.76 19.43
CA MET A 29 9.80 -4.54 19.43
C MET A 29 10.28 -4.60 20.89
N ASN A 30 11.19 -5.53 21.20
CA ASN A 30 11.70 -5.75 22.55
C ASN A 30 10.62 -6.00 23.63
N GLY A 31 9.51 -6.64 23.26
CA GLY A 31 8.39 -6.92 24.17
C GLY A 31 7.41 -5.77 24.37
N GLU A 32 7.67 -4.61 23.77
CA GLU A 32 6.75 -3.47 23.76
C GLU A 32 5.95 -3.41 22.47
N VAL A 33 4.67 -3.05 22.57
CA VAL A 33 3.82 -2.80 21.40
C VAL A 33 4.14 -1.42 20.84
N VAL A 34 4.74 -1.38 19.66
CA VAL A 34 5.06 -0.15 18.95
C VAL A 34 4.00 0.04 17.86
N THR A 35 3.27 1.15 17.93
CA THR A 35 2.20 1.45 16.96
C THR A 35 2.49 2.78 16.28
N SER A 36 2.55 2.75 14.96
CA SER A 36 2.48 3.93 14.11
C SER A 36 1.02 4.10 13.65
N PRO A 37 0.40 5.27 13.85
CA PRO A 37 -1.00 5.49 13.45
C PRO A 37 -1.19 5.26 11.95
N LEU A 38 -2.43 5.14 11.49
CA LEU A 38 -2.71 5.08 10.06
C LEU A 38 -2.86 6.50 9.48
N TRP A 39 -2.21 6.77 8.35
CA TRP A 39 -2.37 8.00 7.58
C TRP A 39 -2.32 7.71 6.08
N ILE A 40 -2.67 8.71 5.26
CA ILE A 40 -2.57 8.60 3.79
C ILE A 40 -1.23 9.19 3.36
N GLU A 41 -0.45 8.41 2.63
CA GLU A 41 0.84 8.82 2.07
C GLU A 41 0.79 8.78 0.54
N THR A 42 1.42 9.76 -0.10
CA THR A 42 1.67 9.74 -1.55
C THR A 42 2.95 8.98 -1.84
N CYS A 43 2.85 7.92 -2.64
CA CYS A 43 3.95 7.02 -2.95
C CYS A 43 5.02 7.67 -3.81
N LEU A 44 6.25 7.16 -3.67
CA LEU A 44 7.36 7.54 -4.53
C LEU A 44 7.17 7.03 -5.96
N PRO A 45 7.80 7.64 -6.98
CA PRO A 45 7.61 7.23 -8.38
C PRO A 45 7.93 5.76 -8.70
N MET A 46 8.74 5.09 -7.87
CA MET A 46 9.08 3.67 -8.03
C MET A 46 8.13 2.72 -7.29
N GLU A 47 7.27 3.27 -6.43
CA GLU A 47 6.29 2.54 -5.64
C GLU A 47 4.94 2.57 -6.37
N ILE A 48 4.65 1.49 -7.07
CA ILE A 48 3.52 1.40 -8.00
C ILE A 48 2.36 0.57 -7.43
N TYR A 49 2.45 0.14 -6.16
CA TYR A 49 1.41 -0.61 -5.46
C TYR A 49 1.19 -0.08 -4.04
N CYS A 50 -0.04 -0.22 -3.55
CA CYS A 50 -0.32 -0.21 -2.12
C CYS A 50 -0.23 -1.64 -1.59
N GLU A 51 0.28 -1.80 -0.39
CA GLU A 51 0.37 -3.07 0.33
C GLU A 51 -0.19 -2.89 1.75
N ALA A 52 -0.84 -3.94 2.25
CA ALA A 52 -1.11 -4.11 3.67
C ALA A 52 -0.90 -5.58 4.04
N THR A 53 -0.34 -5.81 5.22
CA THR A 53 -0.14 -7.13 5.80
C THR A 53 -0.63 -7.16 7.23
N ARG A 54 -1.19 -8.30 7.68
CA ARG A 54 -1.63 -8.52 9.06
C ARG A 54 -1.32 -9.94 9.49
N ASN A 55 -0.59 -10.09 10.59
CA ASN A 55 -0.44 -11.36 11.28
C ASN A 55 -1.61 -11.54 12.28
N PRO A 56 -2.51 -12.51 12.08
CA PRO A 56 -3.63 -12.73 12.98
C PRO A 56 -3.22 -13.27 14.36
N ARG A 57 -1.99 -13.80 14.52
CA ARG A 57 -1.55 -14.42 15.78
C ARG A 57 -1.24 -13.39 16.87
N ASP A 58 -0.60 -12.30 16.48
CA ASP A 58 -0.14 -11.25 17.40
C ASP A 58 -0.77 -9.88 17.08
N GLY A 59 -1.60 -9.82 16.03
CA GLY A 59 -2.26 -8.59 15.58
C GLY A 59 -1.28 -7.56 15.00
N THR A 60 -0.05 -7.95 14.69
CA THR A 60 0.92 -7.06 14.03
C THR A 60 0.48 -6.79 12.60
N PHE A 61 0.73 -5.57 12.12
CA PHE A 61 0.40 -5.18 10.76
C PHE A 61 1.41 -4.17 10.22
N LEU A 62 1.47 -4.10 8.89
CA LEU A 62 2.23 -3.11 8.13
C LEU A 62 1.39 -2.71 6.93
N ALA A 63 1.26 -1.43 6.66
CA ALA A 63 0.63 -0.91 5.46
C ALA A 63 1.47 0.22 4.88
N GLY A 64 1.51 0.35 3.55
CA GLY A 64 2.24 1.41 2.88
C GLY A 64 2.33 1.23 1.37
N CYS A 65 3.25 1.98 0.77
CA CYS A 65 3.61 1.93 -0.64
C CYS A 65 4.68 0.86 -0.91
N ALA A 66 4.64 0.19 -2.07
CA ALA A 66 5.56 -0.88 -2.42
C ALA A 66 6.03 -0.80 -3.89
N SER A 67 7.28 -1.21 -4.14
CA SER A 67 7.92 -1.24 -5.48
C SER A 67 8.01 -2.66 -6.06
N HIS A 68 8.28 -2.75 -7.37
CA HIS A 68 8.40 -4.03 -8.09
C HIS A 68 9.65 -4.85 -7.72
N ASN A 69 10.68 -4.22 -7.13
CA ASN A 69 12.02 -4.80 -6.95
C ASN A 69 12.22 -5.58 -5.64
N ARG A 70 11.17 -5.86 -4.88
CA ARG A 70 11.21 -6.97 -3.89
C ARG A 70 10.92 -8.29 -4.62
N GLU A 71 11.76 -8.59 -5.60
CA GLU A 71 11.77 -9.84 -6.35
C GLU A 71 12.14 -11.00 -5.42
N GLN A 72 11.15 -11.61 -4.77
CA GLN A 72 11.05 -13.07 -4.62
C GLN A 72 9.73 -13.61 -4.05
N ASP A 73 8.83 -12.80 -3.45
CA ASP A 73 7.61 -13.35 -2.80
C ASP A 73 6.27 -12.64 -3.13
N VAL A 74 6.25 -11.73 -4.10
CA VAL A 74 5.02 -11.06 -4.59
C VAL A 74 4.81 -11.42 -6.06
N GLU A 75 4.65 -12.71 -6.36
CA GLU A 75 4.34 -13.17 -7.71
C GLU A 75 2.94 -12.66 -8.10
N LYS A 76 2.95 -11.53 -8.82
CA LYS A 76 1.82 -10.79 -9.40
C LYS A 76 0.84 -10.21 -8.38
N CYS A 77 1.20 -9.04 -7.85
CA CYS A 77 0.21 -8.17 -7.23
C CYS A 77 -0.97 -7.94 -8.20
N PRO A 78 -2.18 -8.45 -7.94
CA PRO A 78 -3.30 -8.29 -8.87
C PRO A 78 -3.65 -6.81 -8.99
N ALA A 79 -4.03 -6.38 -10.21
CA ALA A 79 -4.53 -5.02 -10.42
C ALA A 79 -5.78 -4.70 -9.58
N GLN A 80 -6.52 -5.74 -9.16
CA GLN A 80 -7.64 -5.65 -8.24
C GLN A 80 -7.20 -6.07 -6.84
N SER A 81 -7.54 -5.27 -5.83
CA SER A 81 -7.32 -5.63 -4.43
C SER A 81 -7.99 -6.97 -4.12
N ASN A 82 -7.17 -7.91 -3.64
CA ASN A 82 -7.64 -9.12 -3.00
C ASN A 82 -6.81 -9.36 -1.76
N ILE A 83 -7.46 -9.87 -0.70
CA ILE A 83 -6.76 -10.37 0.48
C ILE A 83 -6.49 -11.84 0.23
N TRP A 84 -5.23 -12.25 0.25
CA TRP A 84 -4.86 -13.67 0.24
C TRP A 84 -4.02 -14.00 1.46
N TRP A 85 -3.87 -15.29 1.69
CA TRP A 85 -3.09 -15.82 2.80
C TRP A 85 -1.76 -16.34 2.27
N THR A 86 -0.64 -15.85 2.82
CA THR A 86 0.69 -16.40 2.53
C THR A 86 1.35 -16.82 3.83
N GLY A 87 1.65 -18.11 3.95
CA GLY A 87 2.13 -18.73 5.18
C GLY A 87 1.14 -18.59 6.34
N SER A 88 1.30 -17.54 7.14
CA SER A 88 0.44 -17.22 8.30
C SER A 88 -0.01 -15.77 8.34
N ILE A 89 0.17 -15.01 7.27
CA ILE A 89 -0.07 -13.56 7.22
C ILE A 89 -1.13 -13.27 6.14
N TYR A 90 -2.11 -12.44 6.48
CA TYR A 90 -3.01 -11.86 5.49
C TYR A 90 -2.27 -10.77 4.74
N VAL A 91 -2.30 -10.82 3.41
CA VAL A 91 -1.67 -9.84 2.53
C VAL A 91 -2.72 -9.29 1.59
N GLU A 92 -2.73 -7.97 1.44
CA GLU A 92 -3.50 -7.25 0.44
C GLU A 92 -2.53 -6.39 -0.37
N CYS A 93 -2.65 -6.42 -1.69
CA CYS A 93 -1.96 -5.47 -2.54
C CYS A 93 -2.83 -5.09 -3.74
N CYS A 94 -2.53 -3.92 -4.33
CA CYS A 94 -3.31 -3.35 -5.43
C CYS A 94 -2.61 -2.10 -6.00
N SER A 95 -3.03 -1.65 -7.19
CA SER A 95 -2.37 -0.56 -7.94
C SER A 95 -3.22 0.70 -8.12
N THR A 96 -4.26 0.89 -7.29
CA THR A 96 -5.13 2.08 -7.31
C THR A 96 -5.04 2.83 -5.99
N SER A 97 -5.36 4.13 -5.96
CA SER A 97 -5.23 4.89 -4.71
C SER A 97 -6.16 4.36 -3.61
N LEU A 98 -5.63 4.26 -2.38
CA LEU A 98 -6.28 3.83 -1.16
C LEU A 98 -6.87 2.41 -1.22
N CYS A 99 -6.38 1.60 -2.15
CA CYS A 99 -6.95 0.30 -2.43
C CYS A 99 -6.65 -0.75 -1.35
N ASN A 100 -5.64 -0.51 -0.50
CA ASN A 100 -5.32 -1.35 0.67
C ASN A 100 -6.25 -1.11 1.86
N THR A 101 -7.40 -0.45 1.65
CA THR A 101 -8.38 -0.13 2.70
C THR A 101 -9.06 -1.37 3.28
N ARG A 102 -9.16 -2.49 2.54
CA ARG A 102 -9.98 -3.63 2.97
C ARG A 102 -9.36 -4.33 4.18
N LEU A 103 -8.06 -4.58 4.15
CA LEU A 103 -7.31 -5.16 5.26
C LEU A 103 -7.14 -4.14 6.38
N ILE A 104 -6.99 -2.85 6.07
CA ILE A 104 -7.01 -1.78 7.07
C ILE A 104 -8.32 -1.77 7.88
N ASN A 105 -9.48 -1.87 7.22
CA ASN A 105 -10.77 -1.94 7.93
C ASN A 105 -10.90 -3.21 8.79
N LEU A 106 -10.20 -4.29 8.46
CA LEU A 106 -10.13 -5.48 9.31
C LEU A 106 -9.17 -5.29 10.50
N ILE A 107 -8.13 -4.46 10.35
CA ILE A 107 -7.17 -4.10 11.39
C ILE A 107 -7.81 -3.13 12.40
N GLU A 108 -8.50 -2.10 11.93
CA GLU A 108 -9.13 -1.08 12.78
C GLU A 108 -10.54 -1.46 13.25
N GLY A 109 -11.23 -2.33 12.51
CA GLY A 109 -12.60 -2.74 12.82
C GLY A 109 -12.70 -3.58 14.10
N PRO A 110 -13.93 -3.90 14.56
CA PRO A 110 -14.15 -4.64 15.80
C PRO A 110 -13.49 -6.04 15.79
N LEU A 111 -13.17 -6.59 14.62
CA LEU A 111 -12.46 -7.86 14.44
C LEU A 111 -10.92 -7.75 14.62
N GLY A 112 -10.38 -6.53 14.66
CA GLY A 112 -8.97 -6.26 14.97
C GLY A 112 -8.63 -6.41 16.46
N LEU A 113 -9.67 -6.51 17.31
CA LEU A 113 -9.58 -6.62 18.77
C LEU A 113 -9.78 -8.05 19.30
N PHE A 114 -9.94 -9.05 18.42
CA PHE A 114 -10.05 -10.47 18.76
C PHE A 114 -8.85 -11.28 18.27
#